data_AF-A0A2T3YVX6-F1
#
_entry.id   AF-A0A2T3YVX6-F1
#
_cell.length_a   1.000
_cell.length_b   1.000
_cell.length_c   1.000
_cell.angle_alpha   90.00
_cell.angle_beta   90.00
_cell.angle_gamma   90.00
#
_symmetry.space_group_name_H-M   'P 1'
#
loop_
_entity.id
_entity.type
_entity.pdbx_description
1 polymer ?
#
loop_
_entity_poly.entity_id
_entity_poly.type
_entity_poly.pdbx_seq_one_letter_code
_entity_poly.pdbx_strand_id
1 'polypeptide(L)'
;MPGSIAVLTDAPVAAVAPHKAPHVIGPKQRNPMRPTAVIPQEIIDEARAVPVEAWNPKKHVAPKTQVVQHLMKDIGLEGHGISPIAVTDPFPLFTEEAIGQIRREIFSESVLRECRFKSDFNANMVRGMGHERAPFTYDAWWSPEILSRVSEAAGIELVPAFDYEVANVNISINDQNAPEVVTYGDQTSAVAWHYDSFPFVCVTMAADCTGMVGGETAIKLPNGEERRVRGPAMGTCVVMQGRYIYHQALKAFGGRERIAMVTAFRPKSPFVRDETILTGSRVISHISELYPQYIEYRLSNLEERFRRALQQEKRRQVERKKFDITAMRAFLTEQLEYIQTSLNEVYEPDADYTPLDN
;
A
#
# COMPACT_ATOMS: atom_id res chain seq x y z
N MET A 1 4.88 63.83 -19.92
CA MET A 1 5.44 62.82 -19.00
C MET A 1 4.62 61.54 -19.13
N PRO A 2 5.02 60.55 -19.94
CA PRO A 2 4.39 59.23 -19.90
C PRO A 2 5.10 58.40 -18.82
N GLY A 3 4.33 57.91 -17.84
CA GLY A 3 4.82 57.06 -16.76
C GLY A 3 5.18 55.66 -17.26
N SER A 4 6.38 55.22 -16.91
CA SER A 4 6.87 53.86 -17.16
C SER A 4 6.15 52.87 -16.25
N ILE A 5 5.46 51.89 -16.84
CA ILE A 5 4.95 50.72 -16.11
C ILE A 5 6.10 49.74 -15.97
N ALA A 6 6.61 49.59 -14.75
CA ALA A 6 7.59 48.57 -14.42
C ALA A 6 6.92 47.19 -14.52
N VAL A 7 7.36 46.39 -15.49
CA VAL A 7 7.04 44.96 -15.56
C VAL A 7 7.82 44.30 -14.43
N LEU A 8 7.11 43.93 -13.36
CA LEU A 8 7.63 43.02 -12.34
C LEU A 8 7.88 41.68 -13.00
N THR A 9 9.15 41.37 -13.26
CA THR A 9 9.57 40.03 -13.65
C THR A 9 9.47 39.14 -12.41
N ASP A 10 8.48 38.26 -12.38
CA ASP A 10 8.42 37.18 -11.38
C ASP A 10 9.70 36.35 -11.53
N ALA A 11 10.58 36.46 -10.53
CA ALA A 11 11.69 35.54 -10.39
C ALA A 11 11.13 34.14 -10.14
N PRO A 12 11.67 33.08 -10.77
CA PRO A 12 11.22 31.73 -10.49
C PRO A 12 11.49 31.42 -9.02
N VAL A 13 10.44 31.23 -8.24
CA VAL A 13 10.52 30.68 -6.88
C VAL A 13 11.24 29.34 -7.02
N ALA A 14 12.43 29.25 -6.44
CA ALA A 14 13.17 28.00 -6.41
C ALA A 14 12.26 26.95 -5.76
N ALA A 15 11.88 25.92 -6.52
CA ALA A 15 11.11 24.81 -5.99
C ALA A 15 11.91 24.21 -4.82
N VAL A 16 11.36 24.30 -3.60
CA VAL A 16 11.94 23.66 -2.43
C VAL A 16 12.05 22.17 -2.76
N ALA A 17 13.24 21.59 -2.58
CA ALA A 17 13.44 20.17 -2.83
C ALA A 17 12.45 19.37 -1.97
N PRO A 18 11.74 18.39 -2.53
CA PRO A 18 10.73 17.66 -1.80
C PRO A 18 11.34 16.94 -0.60
N HIS A 19 10.60 16.87 0.51
CA HIS A 19 11.02 16.15 1.70
C HIS A 19 11.29 14.68 1.36
N LYS A 20 12.45 14.16 1.76
CA LYS A 20 12.79 12.73 1.59
C LYS A 20 11.82 11.86 2.38
N ALA A 21 11.45 10.70 1.83
CA ALA A 21 10.68 9.71 2.58
C ALA A 21 11.37 9.32 3.90
N PRO A 22 10.61 9.13 4.99
CA PRO A 22 11.14 8.62 6.25
C PRO A 22 11.81 7.24 6.12
N HIS A 23 12.69 6.94 7.08
CA HIS A 23 13.29 5.61 7.18
C HIS A 23 12.25 4.59 7.66
N VAL A 24 12.22 3.41 7.03
CA VAL A 24 11.35 2.30 7.43
C VAL A 24 12.15 1.25 8.18
N ILE A 25 11.54 0.77 9.25
CA ILE A 25 12.03 -0.35 10.04
C ILE A 25 11.19 -1.57 9.65
N GLY A 26 11.82 -2.56 9.04
CA GLY A 26 11.18 -3.83 8.67
C GLY A 26 11.17 -4.85 9.81
N PRO A 27 10.60 -6.05 9.56
CA PRO A 27 10.66 -7.18 10.48
C PRO A 27 12.09 -7.54 10.87
N LYS A 28 12.32 -7.89 12.14
CA LYS A 28 13.66 -8.24 12.64
C LYS A 28 14.12 -9.64 12.19
N GLN A 29 13.21 -10.46 11.69
CA GLN A 29 13.52 -11.80 11.23
C GLN A 29 14.36 -11.78 9.96
N ARG A 30 15.27 -12.73 9.84
CA ARG A 30 16.12 -12.90 8.64
C ARG A 30 15.46 -13.78 7.57
N ASN A 31 14.61 -14.70 8.01
CA ASN A 31 14.02 -15.73 7.18
C ASN A 31 12.49 -15.62 7.15
N PRO A 32 11.86 -15.92 6.01
CA PRO A 32 10.42 -16.12 5.97
C PRO A 32 10.03 -17.31 6.85
N MET A 33 8.93 -17.18 7.58
CA MET A 33 8.45 -18.21 8.49
C MET A 33 6.98 -18.51 8.26
N ARG A 34 6.59 -19.79 8.38
CA ARG A 34 5.17 -20.18 8.40
C ARG A 34 4.54 -19.91 9.77
N PRO A 35 3.28 -19.47 9.83
CA PRO A 35 2.57 -19.26 11.08
C PRO A 35 2.25 -20.59 11.78
N THR A 36 2.29 -20.59 13.11
CA THR A 36 1.80 -21.71 13.94
C THR A 36 0.36 -21.49 14.41
N ALA A 37 -0.21 -20.32 14.14
CA ALA A 37 -1.58 -19.99 14.50
C ALA A 37 -2.55 -20.91 13.75
N VAL A 38 -3.44 -21.54 14.51
CA VAL A 38 -4.51 -22.39 13.98
C VAL A 38 -5.69 -21.50 13.62
N ILE A 39 -6.22 -21.67 12.41
CA ILE A 39 -7.46 -21.04 11.98
C ILE A 39 -8.57 -22.06 12.25
N PRO A 40 -9.62 -21.73 13.02
CA PRO A 40 -10.74 -22.63 13.26
C PRO A 40 -11.33 -23.18 11.96
N GLN A 41 -11.58 -24.49 11.91
CA GLN A 41 -12.10 -25.16 10.72
C GLN A 41 -13.44 -24.60 10.26
N GLU A 42 -14.30 -24.19 11.20
CA GLU A 42 -15.59 -23.56 10.93
C GLU A 42 -15.45 -22.28 10.07
N ILE A 43 -14.46 -21.42 10.36
CA ILE A 43 -14.20 -20.20 9.58
C ILE A 43 -13.79 -20.55 8.14
N ILE A 44 -12.98 -21.60 7.99
CA ILE A 44 -12.52 -22.09 6.68
C ILE A 44 -13.70 -22.67 5.90
N ASP A 45 -14.51 -23.51 6.52
CA ASP A 45 -15.64 -24.20 5.88
C ASP A 45 -16.73 -23.21 5.46
N GLU A 46 -17.05 -22.24 6.31
CA GLU A 46 -17.98 -21.14 5.98
C GLU A 46 -17.51 -20.34 4.75
N ALA A 47 -16.23 -19.95 4.72
CA ALA A 47 -15.69 -19.21 3.58
C ALA A 47 -15.72 -20.06 2.30
N ARG A 48 -15.41 -21.35 2.40
CA ARG A 48 -15.41 -22.29 1.26
C ARG A 48 -16.81 -22.68 0.79
N ALA A 49 -17.83 -22.52 1.62
CA ALA A 49 -19.23 -22.79 1.25
C ALA A 49 -19.79 -21.77 0.25
N VAL A 50 -19.15 -20.60 0.11
CA VAL A 50 -19.51 -19.60 -0.90
C VAL A 50 -19.33 -20.20 -2.30
N PRO A 51 -20.37 -20.24 -3.15
CA PRO A 51 -20.26 -20.72 -4.52
C PRO A 51 -19.26 -19.88 -5.33
N VAL A 52 -18.45 -20.51 -6.18
CA VAL A 52 -17.49 -19.79 -7.03
C VAL A 52 -18.22 -18.85 -7.98
N GLU A 53 -17.76 -17.61 -8.05
CA GLU A 53 -18.17 -16.66 -9.08
C GLU A 53 -16.97 -15.89 -9.63
N ALA A 54 -17.06 -15.44 -10.88
CA ALA A 54 -16.06 -14.56 -11.49
C ALA A 54 -16.29 -13.10 -11.07
N TRP A 55 -15.25 -12.27 -11.14
CA TRP A 55 -15.39 -10.84 -10.89
C TRP A 55 -16.39 -10.19 -11.86
N ASN A 56 -17.32 -9.40 -11.31
CA ASN A 56 -18.28 -8.62 -12.06
C ASN A 56 -18.42 -7.25 -11.39
N PRO A 57 -17.90 -6.17 -11.98
CA PRO A 57 -17.88 -4.88 -11.34
C PRO A 57 -19.29 -4.31 -11.07
N LYS A 58 -20.31 -4.71 -11.84
CA LYS A 58 -21.70 -4.26 -11.63
C LYS A 58 -22.33 -4.86 -10.37
N LYS A 59 -21.83 -6.02 -9.92
CA LYS A 59 -22.33 -6.75 -8.75
C LYS A 59 -21.43 -6.54 -7.53
N HIS A 60 -20.12 -6.46 -7.75
CA HIS A 60 -19.12 -6.58 -6.70
C HIS A 60 -18.51 -5.25 -6.25
N VAL A 61 -18.61 -4.19 -7.06
CA VAL A 61 -18.20 -2.84 -6.64
C VAL A 61 -19.33 -2.24 -5.82
N ALA A 62 -19.01 -1.72 -4.65
CA ALA A 62 -20.01 -1.09 -3.79
C ALA A 62 -20.56 0.21 -4.40
N PRO A 63 -21.81 0.60 -4.09
CA PRO A 63 -22.39 1.86 -4.56
C PRO A 63 -21.51 3.06 -4.22
N LYS A 64 -21.43 4.02 -5.14
CA LYS A 64 -20.58 5.19 -4.96
C LYS A 64 -21.11 6.09 -3.84
N THR A 65 -20.29 6.28 -2.81
CA THR A 65 -20.48 7.31 -1.77
C THR A 65 -19.48 8.45 -1.93
N GLN A 66 -19.73 9.54 -1.20
CA GLN A 66 -18.74 10.60 -1.00
C GLN A 66 -17.54 10.04 -0.22
N VAL A 67 -16.34 10.34 -0.68
CA VAL A 67 -15.10 10.02 0.02
C VAL A 67 -14.66 11.27 0.78
N VAL A 68 -14.53 11.16 2.10
CA VAL A 68 -14.00 12.24 2.94
C VAL A 68 -12.49 12.10 3.03
N GLN A 69 -11.78 13.14 2.60
CA GLN A 69 -10.32 13.18 2.53
C GLN A 69 -9.77 14.14 3.58
N HIS A 70 -8.71 13.71 4.26
CA HIS A 70 -7.92 14.53 5.17
C HIS A 70 -6.59 14.86 4.52
N LEU A 71 -6.15 16.12 4.60
CA LEU A 71 -4.98 16.57 3.87
C LEU A 71 -3.69 16.43 4.68
N MET A 72 -2.56 16.30 3.99
CA MET A 72 -1.22 16.28 4.60
C MET A 72 -0.98 17.53 5.46
N LYS A 73 -1.45 18.70 4.99
CA LYS A 73 -1.36 19.95 5.76
C LYS A 73 -2.14 19.90 7.08
N ASP A 74 -3.27 19.19 7.12
CA ASP A 74 -4.15 19.12 8.30
C ASP A 74 -3.55 18.24 9.41
N ILE A 75 -2.53 17.44 9.07
CA ILE A 75 -1.75 16.65 10.01
C ILE A 75 -0.31 17.19 10.19
N GLY A 76 -0.04 18.42 9.74
CA GLY A 76 1.26 19.08 9.89
C GLY A 76 2.37 18.54 8.99
N LEU A 77 2.03 17.79 7.94
CA LEU A 77 2.97 17.18 6.98
C LEU A 77 2.87 17.81 5.59
N GLU A 78 2.55 19.10 5.49
CA GLU A 78 2.49 19.81 4.21
C GLU A 78 3.81 19.67 3.43
N GLY A 79 3.73 19.36 2.13
CA GLY A 79 4.90 19.13 1.29
C GLY A 79 5.60 17.77 1.46
N HIS A 80 5.19 16.96 2.44
CA HIS A 80 5.55 15.55 2.49
C HIS A 80 4.62 14.72 1.58
N GLY A 81 5.06 13.53 1.19
CA GLY A 81 4.27 12.62 0.36
C GLY A 81 4.19 13.02 -1.12
N ILE A 82 3.39 12.28 -1.87
CA ILE A 82 3.18 12.46 -3.32
C ILE A 82 1.89 13.22 -3.61
N SER A 83 0.86 13.02 -2.78
CA SER A 83 -0.45 13.67 -2.91
C SER A 83 -0.69 14.66 -1.77
N PRO A 84 -1.50 15.71 -1.96
CA PRO A 84 -1.98 16.54 -0.86
C PRO A 84 -2.88 15.78 0.13
N ILE A 85 -3.45 14.63 -0.24
CA ILE A 85 -4.34 13.84 0.63
C ILE A 85 -3.52 12.86 1.46
N ALA A 86 -3.65 12.95 2.78
CA ALA A 86 -2.99 12.08 3.72
C ALA A 86 -3.68 10.72 3.83
N VAL A 87 -4.97 10.76 4.14
CA VAL A 87 -5.79 9.60 4.49
C VAL A 87 -7.26 9.90 4.27
N THR A 88 -8.09 8.89 4.02
CA THR A 88 -9.54 9.03 3.94
C THR A 88 -10.25 8.53 5.20
N ASP A 89 -11.47 9.00 5.45
CA ASP A 89 -12.39 8.21 6.27
C ASP A 89 -12.73 6.89 5.55
N PRO A 90 -13.22 5.87 6.27
CA PRO A 90 -13.70 4.65 5.65
C PRO A 90 -14.82 4.90 4.65
N PHE A 91 -14.74 4.28 3.48
CA PHE A 91 -15.80 4.31 2.47
C PHE A 91 -16.02 2.91 1.86
N PRO A 92 -17.25 2.57 1.45
CA PRO A 92 -17.54 1.28 0.83
C PRO A 92 -16.81 1.13 -0.52
N LEU A 93 -16.13 0.00 -0.69
CA LEU A 93 -15.39 -0.33 -1.92
C LEU A 93 -15.91 -1.63 -2.55
N PHE A 94 -16.18 -2.63 -1.72
CA PHE A 94 -16.65 -3.95 -2.14
C PHE A 94 -18.03 -4.26 -1.51
N THR A 95 -18.88 -4.95 -2.25
CA THR A 95 -20.13 -5.50 -1.68
C THR A 95 -19.84 -6.68 -0.76
N GLU A 96 -20.80 -7.08 0.07
CA GLU A 96 -20.66 -8.25 0.94
C GLU A 96 -20.42 -9.53 0.12
N GLU A 97 -21.07 -9.67 -1.04
CA GLU A 97 -20.87 -10.79 -1.97
C GLU A 97 -19.42 -10.84 -2.46
N ALA A 98 -18.83 -9.68 -2.76
CA ALA A 98 -17.43 -9.59 -3.17
C ALA A 98 -16.48 -9.99 -2.03
N ILE A 99 -16.77 -9.55 -0.80
CA ILE A 99 -16.02 -9.98 0.39
C ILE A 99 -16.15 -11.49 0.59
N GLY A 100 -17.32 -12.08 0.34
CA GLY A 100 -17.53 -13.53 0.36
C GLY A 100 -16.57 -14.28 -0.57
N GLN A 101 -16.45 -13.84 -1.83
CA GLN A 101 -15.51 -14.43 -2.80
C GLN A 101 -14.05 -14.22 -2.40
N ILE A 102 -13.69 -13.02 -1.94
CA ILE A 102 -12.33 -12.72 -1.44
C ILE A 102 -11.98 -13.66 -0.28
N ARG A 103 -12.87 -13.81 0.71
CA ARG A 103 -12.68 -14.73 1.84
C ARG A 103 -12.53 -16.17 1.38
N ARG A 104 -13.37 -16.61 0.44
CA ARG A 104 -13.29 -17.95 -0.15
C ARG A 104 -11.90 -18.25 -0.70
N GLU A 105 -11.29 -17.29 -1.41
CA GLU A 105 -9.92 -17.42 -1.94
C GLU A 105 -8.86 -17.39 -0.85
N ILE A 106 -8.94 -16.45 0.10
CA ILE A 106 -8.03 -16.35 1.26
C ILE A 106 -7.95 -17.69 2.02
N PHE A 107 -9.08 -18.36 2.18
CA PHE A 107 -9.17 -19.63 2.92
C PHE A 107 -9.11 -20.88 2.04
N SER A 108 -8.80 -20.75 0.75
CA SER A 108 -8.58 -21.91 -0.13
C SER A 108 -7.36 -22.73 0.30
N GLU A 109 -7.32 -24.01 -0.08
CA GLU A 109 -6.26 -24.91 0.38
C GLU A 109 -4.87 -24.49 -0.13
N SER A 110 -4.77 -24.11 -1.40
CA SER A 110 -3.52 -23.61 -1.99
C SER A 110 -3.05 -22.33 -1.30
N VAL A 111 -3.93 -21.35 -1.08
CA VAL A 111 -3.55 -20.11 -0.39
C VAL A 111 -3.09 -20.37 1.05
N LEU A 112 -3.81 -21.19 1.82
CA LEU A 112 -3.42 -21.48 3.20
C LEU A 112 -2.11 -22.27 3.30
N ARG A 113 -1.78 -23.08 2.29
CA ARG A 113 -0.53 -23.86 2.25
C ARG A 113 0.66 -22.99 1.83
N GLU A 114 0.51 -22.24 0.74
CA GLU A 114 1.63 -21.66 -0.01
C GLU A 114 1.84 -20.19 0.35
N CYS A 115 0.77 -19.46 0.67
CA CYS A 115 0.80 -18.00 0.84
C CYS A 115 0.86 -17.54 2.29
N ARG A 116 0.94 -18.44 3.29
CA ARG A 116 0.90 -18.06 4.71
C ARG A 116 2.27 -17.73 5.28
N PHE A 117 2.37 -16.60 5.97
CA PHE A 117 3.59 -16.11 6.62
C PHE A 117 3.33 -15.61 8.04
N LYS A 118 4.39 -15.48 8.83
CA LYS A 118 4.40 -14.71 10.08
C LYS A 118 5.58 -13.76 10.14
N SER A 119 5.45 -12.75 10.99
CA SER A 119 6.53 -11.87 11.44
C SER A 119 6.43 -11.56 12.93
N ASP A 120 7.42 -10.82 13.44
CA ASP A 120 7.35 -10.15 14.74
C ASP A 120 6.24 -9.09 14.80
N PHE A 121 5.80 -8.58 13.66
CA PHE A 121 4.68 -7.64 13.56
C PHE A 121 3.32 -8.34 13.48
N ASN A 122 3.22 -9.45 12.74
CA ASN A 122 1.95 -10.11 12.44
C ASN A 122 2.06 -11.63 12.57
N ALA A 123 1.23 -12.21 13.44
CA ALA A 123 1.28 -13.65 13.75
C ALA A 123 0.80 -14.56 12.61
N ASN A 124 -0.04 -14.04 11.70
CA ASN A 124 -0.61 -14.80 10.60
C ASN A 124 -0.99 -13.86 9.45
N MET A 125 -0.28 -14.00 8.34
CA MET A 125 -0.48 -13.21 7.12
C MET A 125 -0.67 -14.13 5.93
N VAL A 126 -1.40 -13.67 4.92
CA VAL A 126 -1.45 -14.26 3.57
C VAL A 126 -0.87 -13.26 2.58
N ARG A 127 0.11 -13.67 1.78
CA ARG A 127 0.83 -12.82 0.83
C ARG A 127 1.10 -13.54 -0.49
N GLY A 128 1.19 -12.78 -1.57
CA GLY A 128 1.54 -13.31 -2.88
C GLY A 128 0.52 -14.35 -3.39
N MET A 129 -0.79 -14.09 -3.25
CA MET A 129 -1.80 -15.00 -3.82
C MET A 129 -1.72 -15.03 -5.35
N GLY A 130 -1.60 -13.85 -5.98
CA GLY A 130 -1.58 -13.74 -7.44
C GLY A 130 -2.85 -14.24 -8.12
N HIS A 131 -2.90 -14.12 -9.45
CA HIS A 131 -4.07 -14.54 -10.24
C HIS A 131 -4.29 -16.06 -10.20
N GLU A 132 -3.22 -16.86 -10.10
CA GLU A 132 -3.34 -18.33 -10.11
C GLU A 132 -4.11 -18.87 -8.89
N ARG A 133 -3.87 -18.32 -7.70
CA ARG A 133 -4.49 -18.81 -6.46
C ARG A 133 -5.73 -18.02 -6.06
N ALA A 134 -5.84 -16.76 -6.49
CA ALA A 134 -6.95 -15.87 -6.13
C ALA A 134 -7.40 -14.99 -7.32
N PRO A 135 -7.90 -15.59 -8.43
CA PRO A 135 -8.28 -14.85 -9.63
C PRO A 135 -9.36 -13.78 -9.39
N PHE A 136 -10.35 -14.04 -8.53
CA PHE A 136 -11.39 -13.05 -8.21
C PHE A 136 -10.78 -11.83 -7.52
N THR A 137 -9.98 -12.05 -6.48
CA THR A 137 -9.32 -10.96 -5.73
C THR A 137 -8.35 -10.20 -6.61
N TYR A 138 -7.62 -10.90 -7.48
CA TYR A 138 -6.71 -10.29 -8.45
C TYR A 138 -7.48 -9.38 -9.42
N ASP A 139 -8.50 -9.91 -10.10
CA ASP A 139 -9.32 -9.16 -11.06
C ASP A 139 -10.01 -7.96 -10.41
N ALA A 140 -10.47 -8.12 -9.15
CA ALA A 140 -11.06 -7.04 -8.37
C ALA A 140 -10.09 -5.86 -8.22
N TRP A 141 -8.86 -6.11 -7.77
CA TRP A 141 -7.86 -5.08 -7.53
C TRP A 141 -7.26 -4.48 -8.80
N TRP A 142 -7.31 -5.20 -9.91
CA TRP A 142 -6.91 -4.69 -11.24
C TRP A 142 -8.07 -4.08 -12.04
N SER A 143 -9.30 -4.13 -11.53
CA SER A 143 -10.47 -3.59 -12.24
C SER A 143 -10.43 -2.07 -12.36
N PRO A 144 -10.76 -1.50 -13.54
CA PRO A 144 -10.81 -0.05 -13.72
C PRO A 144 -11.73 0.67 -12.73
N GLU A 145 -12.82 0.03 -12.33
CA GLU A 145 -13.78 0.58 -11.38
C GLU A 145 -13.17 0.77 -9.98
N ILE A 146 -12.47 -0.24 -9.46
CA ILE A 146 -11.78 -0.16 -8.17
C ILE A 146 -10.62 0.83 -8.24
N LEU A 147 -9.81 0.78 -9.30
CA LEU A 147 -8.67 1.69 -9.48
C LEU A 147 -9.11 3.16 -9.58
N SER A 148 -10.24 3.42 -10.25
CA SER A 148 -10.81 4.77 -10.32
C SER A 148 -11.20 5.28 -8.93
N ARG A 149 -11.81 4.43 -8.09
CA ARG A 149 -12.24 4.78 -6.73
C ARG A 149 -11.07 5.06 -5.80
N VAL A 150 -10.05 4.20 -5.85
CA VAL A 150 -8.82 4.36 -5.05
C VAL A 150 -8.02 5.59 -5.51
N SER A 151 -7.94 5.84 -6.82
CA SER A 151 -7.27 7.02 -7.37
C SER A 151 -8.00 8.32 -7.00
N GLU A 152 -9.33 8.33 -7.05
CA GLU A 152 -10.16 9.46 -6.59
C GLU A 152 -9.89 9.73 -5.11
N ALA A 153 -9.90 8.68 -4.28
CA ALA A 153 -9.62 8.75 -2.85
C ALA A 153 -8.20 9.26 -2.53
N ALA A 154 -7.19 8.89 -3.34
CA ALA A 154 -5.81 9.34 -3.18
C ALA A 154 -5.52 10.71 -3.81
N GLY A 155 -6.39 11.23 -4.67
CA GLY A 155 -6.19 12.47 -5.45
C GLY A 155 -5.09 12.40 -6.50
N ILE A 156 -4.68 11.19 -6.89
CA ILE A 156 -3.73 10.94 -7.97
C ILE A 156 -4.02 9.57 -8.58
N GLU A 157 -3.72 9.38 -9.86
CA GLU A 157 -3.91 8.10 -10.53
C GLU A 157 -2.92 7.05 -9.99
N LEU A 158 -3.47 5.97 -9.44
CA LEU A 158 -2.75 4.87 -8.83
C LEU A 158 -2.96 3.55 -9.59
N VAL A 159 -1.98 2.67 -9.48
CA VAL A 159 -2.06 1.25 -9.85
C VAL A 159 -1.49 0.41 -8.72
N PRO A 160 -1.89 -0.87 -8.57
CA PRO A 160 -1.25 -1.76 -7.61
C PRO A 160 0.26 -1.73 -7.82
N ALA A 161 1.04 -1.81 -6.74
CA ALA A 161 2.49 -1.68 -6.82
C ALA A 161 3.07 -2.70 -7.81
N PHE A 162 2.73 -3.97 -7.60
CA PHE A 162 2.93 -5.14 -8.44
C PHE A 162 2.17 -6.33 -7.81
N ASP A 163 2.02 -7.43 -8.54
CA ASP A 163 1.09 -8.53 -8.23
C ASP A 163 1.30 -9.14 -6.83
N TYR A 164 2.54 -9.27 -6.38
CA TYR A 164 2.86 -9.88 -5.09
C TYR A 164 2.30 -9.09 -3.88
N GLU A 165 2.11 -7.78 -4.05
CA GLU A 165 1.60 -6.88 -3.00
C GLU A 165 0.10 -6.58 -3.16
N VAL A 166 -0.56 -7.26 -4.09
CA VAL A 166 -2.02 -7.29 -4.15
C VAL A 166 -2.53 -8.11 -2.98
N ALA A 167 -3.39 -7.51 -2.17
CA ALA A 167 -4.11 -8.17 -1.08
C ALA A 167 -3.19 -8.90 -0.07
N ASN A 168 -2.23 -8.21 0.55
CA ASN A 168 -1.60 -8.72 1.77
C ASN A 168 -2.63 -8.78 2.90
N VAL A 169 -2.97 -9.96 3.39
CA VAL A 169 -4.04 -10.15 4.38
C VAL A 169 -3.48 -10.46 5.75
N ASN A 170 -3.83 -9.66 6.74
CA ASN A 170 -3.55 -9.95 8.15
C ASN A 170 -4.77 -10.66 8.76
N ILE A 171 -4.57 -11.86 9.30
CA ILE A 171 -5.63 -12.67 9.92
C ILE A 171 -5.42 -12.71 11.42
N SER A 172 -6.37 -12.17 12.17
CA SER A 172 -6.44 -12.28 13.63
C SER A 172 -7.73 -12.99 14.00
N ILE A 173 -7.61 -14.08 14.75
CA ILE A 173 -8.74 -14.82 15.30
C ILE A 173 -8.75 -14.56 16.80
N ASN A 174 -9.90 -14.12 17.32
CA ASN A 174 -10.04 -13.88 18.75
C ASN A 174 -10.35 -15.21 19.45
N ASP A 175 -9.67 -15.45 20.56
CA ASP A 175 -10.07 -16.52 21.46
C ASP A 175 -11.34 -16.08 22.20
N GLN A 176 -12.48 -16.68 21.84
CA GLN A 176 -13.77 -16.35 22.47
C GLN A 176 -13.80 -16.70 23.97
N ASN A 177 -12.84 -17.47 24.48
CA ASN A 177 -12.72 -17.84 25.89
C ASN A 177 -11.66 -17.03 26.65
N ALA A 178 -10.89 -16.18 25.98
CA ALA A 178 -9.95 -15.30 26.67
C ALA A 178 -10.71 -14.15 27.35
N PRO A 179 -10.43 -13.83 28.63
CA PRO A 179 -11.07 -12.70 29.28
C PRO A 179 -10.82 -11.42 28.47
N GLU A 180 -11.85 -10.62 28.25
CA GLU A 180 -11.76 -9.30 27.64
C GLU A 180 -10.91 -8.38 28.53
N VAL A 181 -9.59 -8.45 28.42
CA VAL A 181 -8.69 -7.53 29.09
C VAL A 181 -8.28 -6.47 28.08
N VAL A 182 -9.01 -5.35 28.09
CA VAL A 182 -8.57 -4.11 27.44
C VAL A 182 -7.40 -3.56 28.25
N THR A 183 -6.16 -3.93 27.89
CA THR A 183 -4.97 -3.31 28.47
C THR A 183 -4.62 -2.05 27.68
N TYR A 184 -4.54 -0.90 28.35
CA TYR A 184 -4.07 0.36 27.77
C TYR A 184 -2.53 0.45 27.89
N GLY A 185 -1.81 0.70 26.80
CA GLY A 185 -0.33 0.74 26.72
C GLY A 185 0.21 0.02 25.47
N ASP A 186 1.51 -0.32 25.41
CA ASP A 186 2.16 -1.04 24.28
C ASP A 186 1.47 -2.37 23.86
N GLN A 187 0.50 -2.84 24.65
CA GLN A 187 -0.35 -3.99 24.34
C GLN A 187 -1.59 -3.67 23.48
N THR A 188 -1.85 -2.39 23.14
CA THR A 188 -3.00 -1.94 22.34
C THR A 188 -2.78 -2.02 20.83
N SER A 189 -1.62 -2.45 20.35
CA SER A 189 -1.28 -2.39 18.93
C SER A 189 -1.49 -3.74 18.23
N ALA A 190 -2.27 -3.76 17.16
CA ALA A 190 -2.36 -4.88 16.22
C ALA A 190 -1.17 -4.87 15.26
N VAL A 191 -0.72 -3.67 14.85
CA VAL A 191 0.53 -3.44 14.12
C VAL A 191 1.20 -2.23 14.72
N ALA A 192 2.38 -2.43 15.31
CA ALA A 192 3.15 -1.40 16.02
C ALA A 192 3.44 -0.17 15.15
N TRP A 193 3.80 0.94 15.78
CA TRP A 193 4.11 2.18 15.07
C TRP A 193 5.18 2.02 13.98
N HIS A 194 4.84 2.39 12.75
CA HIS A 194 5.70 2.23 11.58
C HIS A 194 5.39 3.24 10.48
N TYR A 195 6.24 3.22 9.45
CA TYR A 195 5.94 3.75 8.12
C TYR A 195 5.84 2.56 7.17
N ASP A 196 5.03 2.69 6.13
CA ASP A 196 4.94 1.64 5.10
C ASP A 196 6.14 1.69 4.15
N SER A 197 6.38 0.55 3.50
CA SER A 197 7.33 0.46 2.39
C SER A 197 6.79 1.05 1.08
N PHE A 198 5.48 1.25 0.97
CA PHE A 198 4.80 1.67 -0.27
C PHE A 198 4.17 3.05 -0.15
N PRO A 199 4.27 3.91 -1.18
CA PRO A 199 3.69 5.24 -1.21
C PRO A 199 2.26 5.33 -0.71
N PHE A 200 1.40 4.44 -1.21
CA PHE A 200 -0.02 4.40 -0.91
C PHE A 200 -0.42 2.98 -0.52
N VAL A 201 -1.38 2.88 0.38
CA VAL A 201 -2.04 1.62 0.76
C VAL A 201 -3.55 1.80 0.77
N CYS A 202 -4.27 0.75 0.40
CA CYS A 202 -5.71 0.62 0.58
C CYS A 202 -5.96 -0.52 1.57
N VAL A 203 -6.43 -0.18 2.78
CA VAL A 203 -6.76 -1.14 3.83
C VAL A 203 -8.25 -1.41 3.78
N THR A 204 -8.62 -2.63 3.39
CA THR A 204 -10.00 -3.11 3.27
C THR A 204 -10.31 -4.13 4.36
N MET A 205 -11.48 -4.05 4.99
CA MET A 205 -11.90 -5.06 5.96
C MET A 205 -12.64 -6.22 5.28
N ALA A 206 -12.13 -7.44 5.43
CA ALA A 206 -12.66 -8.67 4.86
C ALA A 206 -13.30 -9.60 5.91
N ALA A 207 -13.67 -9.05 7.06
CA ALA A 207 -14.39 -9.75 8.12
C ALA A 207 -15.55 -8.89 8.61
N ASP A 208 -16.59 -9.55 9.13
CA ASP A 208 -17.64 -8.87 9.88
C ASP A 208 -17.05 -8.38 11.21
N CYS A 209 -17.06 -7.07 11.39
CA CYS A 209 -16.59 -6.42 12.61
C CYS A 209 -17.73 -6.07 13.57
N THR A 210 -18.91 -6.65 13.40
CA THR A 210 -20.04 -6.47 14.32
C THR A 210 -19.64 -6.89 15.74
N GLY A 211 -19.89 -6.01 16.71
CA GLY A 211 -19.51 -6.21 18.11
C GLY A 211 -18.03 -5.97 18.42
N MET A 212 -17.20 -5.60 17.44
CA MET A 212 -15.82 -5.21 17.68
C MET A 212 -15.73 -3.76 18.18
N VAL A 213 -14.90 -3.54 19.20
CA VAL A 213 -14.57 -2.21 19.74
C VAL A 213 -13.07 -1.96 19.58
N GLY A 214 -12.71 -0.79 19.06
CA GLY A 214 -11.33 -0.43 18.72
C GLY A 214 -10.99 -0.72 17.26
N GLY A 215 -9.71 -0.96 16.96
CA GLY A 215 -9.26 -1.24 15.59
C GLY A 215 -8.98 -0.01 14.73
N GLU A 216 -8.99 1.19 15.31
CA GLU A 216 -8.68 2.45 14.63
C GLU A 216 -7.22 2.50 14.18
N THR A 217 -6.96 3.30 13.16
CA THR A 217 -5.59 3.68 12.80
C THR A 217 -5.23 4.94 13.58
N ALA A 218 -4.20 4.86 14.42
CA ALA A 218 -3.64 6.03 15.09
C ALA A 218 -2.50 6.59 14.24
N ILE A 219 -2.52 7.90 14.03
CA ILE A 219 -1.51 8.67 13.29
C ILE A 219 -0.79 9.56 14.31
N LYS A 220 0.54 9.53 14.29
CA LYS A 220 1.36 10.42 15.13
C LYS A 220 1.64 11.71 14.39
N LEU A 221 1.18 12.81 14.95
CA LEU A 221 1.40 14.15 14.42
C LEU A 221 2.82 14.64 14.76
N PRO A 222 3.39 15.60 14.01
CA PRO A 222 4.72 16.16 14.29
C PRO A 222 4.87 16.81 15.67
N ASN A 223 3.76 17.32 16.24
CA ASN A 223 3.73 17.89 17.59
C ASN A 223 3.72 16.81 18.71
N GLY A 224 3.69 15.52 18.35
CA GLY A 224 3.66 14.40 19.27
C GLY A 224 2.26 13.91 19.65
N GLU A 225 1.20 14.62 19.24
CA GLU A 225 -0.19 14.20 19.48
C GLU A 225 -0.59 13.02 18.58
N GLU A 226 -1.60 12.26 19.02
CA GLU A 226 -2.17 11.16 18.24
C GLU A 226 -3.54 11.55 17.69
N ARG A 227 -3.71 11.39 16.37
CA ARG A 227 -5.01 11.49 15.71
C ARG A 227 -5.50 10.11 15.33
N ARG A 228 -6.70 9.74 15.76
CA ARG A 228 -7.32 8.45 15.42
C ARG A 228 -8.28 8.63 14.25
N VAL A 229 -8.15 7.74 13.28
CA VAL A 229 -9.07 7.64 12.14
C VAL A 229 -9.84 6.33 12.30
N ARG A 230 -11.16 6.41 12.10
CA ARG A 230 -12.04 5.24 12.24
C ARG A 230 -11.55 4.12 11.32
N GLY A 231 -11.48 2.89 11.85
CA GLY A 231 -11.16 1.72 11.05
C GLY A 231 -12.30 1.34 10.09
N PRO A 232 -12.00 0.61 9.00
CA PRO A 232 -13.02 0.12 8.08
C PRO A 232 -13.89 -0.98 8.72
N ALA A 233 -15.18 -0.97 8.38
CA ALA A 233 -16.10 -2.09 8.53
C ALA A 233 -16.05 -3.01 7.28
N MET A 234 -16.67 -4.19 7.35
CA MET A 234 -16.68 -5.16 6.24
C MET A 234 -17.01 -4.51 4.89
N GLY A 235 -16.20 -4.77 3.87
CA GLY A 235 -16.40 -4.23 2.51
C GLY A 235 -15.98 -2.76 2.33
N THR A 236 -15.71 -2.04 3.41
CA THR A 236 -15.19 -0.68 3.36
C THR A 236 -13.66 -0.65 3.39
N CYS A 237 -13.08 0.46 2.94
CA CYS A 237 -11.65 0.66 2.95
C CYS A 237 -11.23 2.07 3.39
N VAL A 238 -9.95 2.19 3.75
CA VAL A 238 -9.24 3.46 3.97
C VAL A 238 -8.07 3.51 2.99
N VAL A 239 -7.89 4.65 2.32
CA VAL A 239 -6.72 4.91 1.47
C VAL A 239 -5.79 5.88 2.19
N MET A 240 -4.49 5.59 2.25
CA MET A 240 -3.52 6.37 3.02
C MET A 240 -2.14 6.43 2.34
N GLN A 241 -1.44 7.54 2.56
CA GLN A 241 -0.03 7.72 2.21
C GLN A 241 0.92 7.13 3.28
N GLY A 242 0.82 5.82 3.54
CA GLY A 242 1.46 5.16 4.67
C GLY A 242 2.99 5.22 4.70
N ARG A 243 3.65 5.40 3.55
CA ARG A 243 5.10 5.66 3.46
C ARG A 243 5.55 6.91 4.21
N TYR A 244 4.65 7.88 4.34
CA TYR A 244 4.96 9.24 4.78
C TYR A 244 4.34 9.59 6.13
N ILE A 245 3.42 8.76 6.63
CA ILE A 245 2.63 9.01 7.83
C ILE A 245 3.02 7.95 8.86
N TYR A 246 3.53 8.39 10.02
CA TYR A 246 3.86 7.47 11.11
C TYR A 246 2.57 7.01 11.79
N HIS A 247 2.28 5.73 11.73
CA HIS A 247 0.98 5.22 12.13
C HIS A 247 1.06 3.84 12.79
N GLN A 248 0.00 3.47 13.52
CA GLN A 248 -0.20 2.13 14.05
C GLN A 248 -1.66 1.71 13.86
N ALA A 249 -1.88 0.40 13.69
CA ALA A 249 -3.22 -0.18 13.77
C ALA A 249 -3.48 -0.60 15.22
N LEU A 250 -4.52 -0.07 15.84
CA LEU A 250 -4.90 -0.48 17.19
C LEU A 250 -5.56 -1.87 17.16
N LYS A 251 -5.45 -2.61 18.26
CA LYS A 251 -6.22 -3.83 18.47
C LYS A 251 -7.69 -3.50 18.55
N ALA A 252 -8.49 -4.40 18.03
CA ALA A 252 -9.91 -4.45 18.31
C ALA A 252 -10.18 -5.61 19.26
N PHE A 253 -11.15 -5.41 20.16
CA PHE A 253 -11.61 -6.39 21.13
C PHE A 253 -13.05 -6.77 20.81
N GLY A 254 -13.47 -7.96 21.22
CA GLY A 254 -14.76 -8.54 20.82
C GLY A 254 -14.76 -9.02 19.37
N GLY A 255 -15.86 -9.64 18.93
CA GLY A 255 -15.98 -10.24 17.59
C GLY A 255 -15.19 -11.55 17.43
N ARG A 256 -15.52 -12.31 16.38
CA ARG A 256 -14.93 -13.64 16.11
C ARG A 256 -13.54 -13.55 15.47
N GLU A 257 -13.38 -12.63 14.53
CA GLU A 257 -12.20 -12.54 13.67
C GLU A 257 -12.01 -11.10 13.17
N ARG A 258 -10.77 -10.74 12.86
CA ARG A 258 -10.40 -9.50 12.19
C ARG A 258 -9.48 -9.84 11.02
N ILE A 259 -9.97 -9.62 9.82
CA ILE A 259 -9.24 -9.90 8.58
C ILE A 259 -9.09 -8.60 7.80
N ALA A 260 -7.89 -8.04 7.82
CA ALA A 260 -7.58 -6.81 7.10
C ALA A 260 -6.77 -7.13 5.85
N MET A 261 -7.30 -6.78 4.69
CA MET A 261 -6.64 -6.91 3.39
C MET A 261 -6.02 -5.57 3.00
N VAL A 262 -4.70 -5.55 2.82
CA VAL A 262 -3.92 -4.36 2.49
C VAL A 262 -3.35 -4.52 1.09
N THR A 263 -3.77 -3.66 0.16
CA THR A 263 -3.18 -3.61 -1.18
C THR A 263 -2.29 -2.38 -1.29
N ALA A 264 -1.04 -2.60 -1.70
CA ALA A 264 -0.09 -1.52 -1.93
C ALA A 264 -0.26 -0.90 -3.31
N PHE A 265 -0.09 0.42 -3.39
CA PHE A 265 -0.24 1.20 -4.62
C PHE A 265 0.96 2.10 -4.87
N ARG A 266 1.21 2.35 -6.16
CA ARG A 266 2.17 3.33 -6.65
C ARG A 266 1.49 4.29 -7.64
N PRO A 267 2.05 5.50 -7.86
CA PRO A 267 1.61 6.35 -8.95
C PRO A 267 1.69 5.61 -10.29
N LYS A 268 0.63 5.72 -11.10
CA LYS A 268 0.61 5.11 -12.44
C LYS A 268 1.62 5.76 -13.38
N SER A 269 1.74 7.08 -13.29
CA SER A 269 2.65 7.85 -14.14
C SER A 269 4.09 7.61 -13.72
N PRO A 270 4.98 7.17 -14.63
CA PRO A 270 6.39 7.00 -14.32
C PRO A 270 7.08 8.34 -14.06
N PHE A 271 6.46 9.47 -14.38
CA PHE A 271 7.01 10.81 -14.18
C PHE A 271 6.68 11.41 -12.81
N VAL A 272 5.94 10.68 -11.98
CA VAL A 272 5.68 11.05 -10.59
C VAL A 272 6.73 10.37 -9.71
N ARG A 273 7.07 11.04 -8.60
CA ARG A 273 7.96 10.47 -7.58
C ARG A 273 7.41 9.15 -7.07
N ASP A 274 8.27 8.15 -6.96
CA ASP A 274 7.97 6.83 -6.42
C ASP A 274 9.08 6.39 -5.47
N GLU A 275 8.75 6.38 -4.17
CA GLU A 275 9.64 6.01 -3.07
C GLU A 275 9.29 4.63 -2.50
N THR A 276 8.74 3.75 -3.34
CA THR A 276 8.54 2.33 -3.02
C THR A 276 9.87 1.65 -2.71
N ILE A 277 9.89 0.90 -1.62
CA ILE A 277 10.99 0.03 -1.20
C ILE A 277 10.45 -1.35 -0.77
N LEU A 278 11.32 -2.31 -0.43
CA LEU A 278 10.93 -3.67 -0.05
C LEU A 278 11.27 -4.03 1.40
N THR A 279 11.79 -3.09 2.19
CA THR A 279 12.25 -3.32 3.58
C THR A 279 11.22 -4.06 4.46
N GLY A 280 9.93 -3.71 4.37
CA GLY A 280 8.86 -4.37 5.15
C GLY A 280 8.42 -5.72 4.58
N SER A 281 8.63 -5.96 3.28
CA SER A 281 8.07 -7.11 2.56
C SER A 281 9.06 -8.25 2.35
N ARG A 282 10.36 -7.96 2.19
CA ARG A 282 11.39 -8.92 1.75
C ARG A 282 11.42 -10.18 2.61
N VAL A 283 11.45 -10.02 3.93
CA VAL A 283 11.63 -11.11 4.90
C VAL A 283 10.32 -11.84 5.26
N ILE A 284 9.21 -11.47 4.62
CA ILE A 284 7.88 -12.09 4.78
C ILE A 284 7.30 -12.53 3.43
N SER A 285 8.16 -12.79 2.44
CA SER A 285 7.76 -13.08 1.07
C SER A 285 8.68 -14.14 0.44
N HIS A 286 8.19 -14.79 -0.61
CA HIS A 286 9.03 -15.55 -1.55
C HIS A 286 9.77 -14.54 -2.44
N ILE A 287 11.05 -14.28 -2.15
CA ILE A 287 11.85 -13.29 -2.89
C ILE A 287 12.01 -13.63 -4.37
N SER A 288 11.92 -14.90 -4.74
CA SER A 288 11.94 -15.40 -6.12
C SER A 288 10.75 -14.92 -6.95
N GLU A 289 9.63 -14.58 -6.30
CA GLU A 289 8.46 -13.99 -6.95
C GLU A 289 8.43 -12.46 -6.77
N LEU A 290 8.85 -11.97 -5.59
CA LEU A 290 8.86 -10.54 -5.25
C LEU A 290 9.83 -9.73 -6.11
N TYR A 291 11.09 -10.18 -6.22
CA TYR A 291 12.15 -9.41 -6.88
C TYR A 291 11.93 -9.25 -8.39
N PRO A 292 11.58 -10.29 -9.16
CA PRO A 292 11.34 -10.13 -10.59
C PRO A 292 10.26 -9.09 -10.87
N GLN A 293 9.13 -9.13 -10.14
CA GLN A 293 8.04 -8.18 -10.32
C GLN A 293 8.44 -6.76 -9.92
N TYR A 294 9.17 -6.60 -8.82
CA TYR A 294 9.68 -5.29 -8.40
C TYR A 294 10.62 -4.71 -9.46
N ILE A 295 11.60 -5.48 -9.92
CA ILE A 295 12.56 -5.01 -10.92
C ILE A 295 11.88 -4.74 -12.27
N GLU A 296 10.94 -5.58 -12.70
CA GLU A 296 10.19 -5.39 -13.93
C GLU A 296 9.55 -4.00 -13.99
N TYR A 297 8.75 -3.61 -13.01
CA TYR A 297 8.10 -2.30 -13.06
C TYR A 297 9.10 -1.15 -12.92
N ARG A 298 10.16 -1.32 -12.10
CA ARG A 298 11.19 -0.28 -11.94
C ARG A 298 11.89 -0.02 -13.27
N LEU A 299 12.22 -1.08 -14.02
CA LEU A 299 12.82 -0.99 -15.34
C LEU A 299 11.85 -0.40 -16.38
N SER A 300 10.57 -0.80 -16.38
CA SER A 300 9.56 -0.21 -17.26
C SER A 300 9.40 1.30 -17.05
N ASN A 301 9.44 1.76 -15.79
CA ASN A 301 9.41 3.19 -15.49
C ASN A 301 10.65 3.92 -16.07
N LEU A 302 11.85 3.36 -15.91
CA LEU A 302 13.08 3.93 -16.50
C LEU A 302 13.02 3.97 -18.03
N GLU A 303 12.51 2.92 -18.67
CA GLU A 303 12.35 2.86 -20.11
C GLU A 303 11.48 4.01 -20.63
N GLU A 304 10.32 4.24 -20.01
CA GLU A 304 9.42 5.32 -20.40
C GLU A 304 10.02 6.71 -20.12
N ARG A 305 10.73 6.86 -18.99
CA ARG A 305 11.45 8.09 -18.66
C ARG A 305 12.52 8.44 -19.69
N PHE A 306 13.38 7.49 -20.05
CA PHE A 306 14.42 7.69 -21.06
C PHE A 306 13.84 7.90 -22.45
N ARG A 307 12.77 7.17 -22.82
CA ARG A 307 12.04 7.36 -24.08
C ARG A 307 11.55 8.81 -24.20
N ARG A 308 10.90 9.34 -23.16
CA ARG A 308 10.43 10.74 -23.15
C ARG A 308 11.58 11.74 -23.22
N ALA A 309 12.64 11.55 -22.44
CA ALA A 309 13.79 12.44 -22.45
C ALA A 309 14.46 12.49 -23.84
N LEU A 310 14.59 11.33 -24.51
CA LEU A 310 15.11 11.25 -25.87
C LEU A 310 14.21 11.96 -26.88
N GLN A 311 12.89 11.79 -26.78
CA GLN A 311 11.94 12.50 -27.64
C GLN A 311 12.02 14.03 -27.46
N GLN A 312 12.12 14.49 -26.22
CA GLN A 312 12.29 15.91 -25.90
C GLN A 312 13.59 16.48 -26.48
N GLU A 313 14.69 15.75 -26.36
CA GLU A 313 15.98 16.14 -26.92
C GLU A 313 15.96 16.19 -28.45
N LYS A 314 15.36 15.19 -29.11
CA LYS A 314 15.16 15.21 -30.58
C LYS A 314 14.35 16.43 -31.02
N ARG A 315 13.27 16.74 -30.31
CA ARG A 315 12.44 17.93 -30.59
C ARG A 315 13.22 19.23 -30.40
N ARG A 316 14.00 19.35 -29.32
CA ARG A 316 14.87 20.51 -29.08
C ARG A 316 15.84 20.75 -30.24
N GLN A 317 16.44 19.69 -30.79
CA GLN A 317 17.36 19.79 -31.92
C GLN A 317 16.67 20.31 -33.18
N VAL A 318 15.48 19.81 -33.50
CA VAL A 318 14.66 20.30 -34.63
C VAL A 318 14.31 21.78 -34.44
N GLU A 319 13.95 22.18 -33.22
CA GLU A 319 13.64 23.57 -32.86
C GLU A 319 14.90 24.46 -32.74
N ARG A 320 16.12 23.90 -32.88
CA ARG A 320 17.42 24.59 -32.75
C ARG A 320 17.59 25.38 -31.45
N LYS A 321 16.92 24.96 -30.37
CA LYS A 321 17.05 25.56 -29.03
C LYS A 321 18.41 25.21 -28.43
N LYS A 322 18.96 26.05 -27.55
CA LYS A 322 20.21 25.73 -26.81
C LYS A 322 20.01 24.49 -25.93
N PHE A 323 21.04 23.68 -25.79
CA PHE A 323 21.02 22.53 -24.87
C PHE A 323 20.98 23.00 -23.41
N ASP A 324 20.07 22.44 -22.63
CA ASP A 324 19.92 22.73 -21.21
C ASP A 324 20.70 21.71 -20.37
N ILE A 325 21.94 22.06 -20.05
CA ILE A 325 22.83 21.22 -19.25
C ILE A 325 22.25 21.00 -17.86
N THR A 326 21.64 22.02 -17.25
CA THR A 326 21.10 21.94 -15.89
C THR A 326 19.93 20.95 -15.84
N ALA A 327 18.98 21.07 -16.77
CA ALA A 327 17.83 20.17 -16.85
C ALA A 327 18.26 18.72 -17.13
N MET A 328 19.19 18.48 -18.07
CA MET A 328 19.66 17.13 -18.35
C MET A 328 20.39 16.52 -17.16
N ARG A 329 21.23 17.30 -16.46
CA ARG A 329 21.90 16.82 -15.23
C ARG A 329 20.89 16.45 -14.16
N ALA A 330 19.87 17.29 -13.92
CA ALA A 330 18.82 16.99 -12.95
C ALA A 330 18.07 15.70 -13.30
N PHE A 331 17.68 15.52 -14.57
CA PHE A 331 17.05 14.30 -15.04
C PHE A 331 17.92 13.05 -14.80
N LEU A 332 19.21 13.10 -15.17
CA LEU A 332 20.14 11.98 -14.98
C LEU A 332 20.39 11.67 -13.50
N THR A 333 20.49 12.70 -12.66
CA THR A 333 20.64 12.53 -11.20
C THR A 333 19.41 11.85 -10.60
N GLU A 334 18.20 12.23 -10.99
CA GLU A 334 16.98 11.56 -10.54
C GLU A 334 16.96 10.07 -10.93
N GLN A 335 17.43 9.74 -12.15
CA GLN A 335 17.49 8.34 -12.59
C GLN A 335 18.54 7.55 -11.81
N LEU A 336 19.68 8.18 -11.47
CA LEU A 336 20.70 7.57 -10.64
C LEU A 336 20.16 7.26 -9.24
N GLU A 337 19.40 8.18 -8.63
CA GLU A 337 18.76 7.95 -7.32
C GLU A 337 17.72 6.81 -7.37
N TYR A 338 16.96 6.74 -8.46
CA TYR A 338 15.96 5.69 -8.69
C TYR A 338 16.61 4.30 -8.84
N ILE A 339 17.74 4.22 -9.57
CA ILE A 339 18.54 3.00 -9.71
C ILE A 339 19.18 2.63 -8.37
N GLN A 340 19.77 3.59 -7.65
CA GLN A 340 20.40 3.35 -6.36
C GLN A 340 19.41 2.79 -5.33
N THR A 341 18.19 3.33 -5.31
CA THR A 341 17.10 2.81 -4.46
C THR A 341 16.81 1.36 -4.82
N SER A 342 16.76 1.02 -6.11
CA SER A 342 16.51 -0.36 -6.56
C SER A 342 17.65 -1.31 -6.16
N LEU A 343 18.91 -0.87 -6.27
CA LEU A 343 20.09 -1.62 -5.82
C LEU A 343 20.07 -1.90 -4.31
N ASN A 344 19.63 -0.92 -3.51
CA ASN A 344 19.53 -1.08 -2.07
C ASN A 344 18.43 -2.09 -1.66
N GLU A 345 17.45 -2.32 -2.54
CA GLU A 345 16.31 -3.20 -2.24
C GLU A 345 16.42 -4.60 -2.84
N VAL A 346 17.26 -4.81 -3.85
CA VAL A 346 17.44 -6.11 -4.52
C VAL A 346 18.88 -6.57 -4.35
N TYR A 347 19.06 -7.44 -3.37
CA TYR A 347 20.34 -8.03 -3.01
C TYR A 347 20.15 -9.48 -2.60
N GLU A 348 21.21 -10.27 -2.71
CA GLU A 348 21.25 -11.65 -2.22
C GLU A 348 21.06 -11.65 -0.70
N PRO A 349 20.11 -12.42 -0.17
CA PRO A 349 20.00 -12.60 1.27
C PRO A 349 21.30 -13.11 1.90
N ASP A 350 21.43 -12.91 3.21
CA ASP A 350 22.58 -13.42 3.98
C ASP A 350 22.75 -14.94 3.81
N ALA A 351 23.97 -15.45 4.05
CA ALA A 351 24.28 -16.87 3.84
C ALA A 351 23.46 -17.85 4.71
N ASP A 352 22.83 -17.38 5.79
CA ASP A 352 21.91 -18.13 6.64
C ASP A 352 20.44 -18.05 6.18
N TYR A 353 20.19 -17.47 4.99
CA TYR A 353 18.85 -17.39 4.42
C TYR A 353 18.34 -18.77 3.98
N THR A 354 17.13 -19.12 4.43
CA THR A 354 16.44 -20.34 4.06
C THR A 354 15.09 -19.98 3.45
N PRO A 355 14.88 -20.20 2.14
CA PRO A 355 13.57 -19.97 1.53
C PRO A 355 12.54 -20.96 2.09
N LEU A 356 11.27 -20.56 2.09
CA LEU A 356 10.18 -21.51 2.29
C LEU A 356 9.88 -22.19 0.95
N ASP A 357 9.64 -23.50 0.98
CA ASP A 357 9.09 -24.22 -0.16
C ASP A 357 7.69 -23.68 -0.48
N ASN A 358 7.38 -23.62 -1.78
CA ASN A 358 6.06 -23.25 -2.28
C ASN A 358 5.08 -24.41 -2.03
#